data_AF-A0A1Y1UYU4-F1
#
_entry.id   AF-A0A1Y1UYU4-F1
#
_cell.length_a   1.000
_cell.length_b   1.000
_cell.length_c   1.000
_cell.angle_alpha   90.00
_cell.angle_beta   90.00
_cell.angle_gamma   90.00
#
_symmetry.space_group_name_H-M   'P 1'
#
loop_
_entity.id
_entity.type
_entity.pdbx_description
1 polymer ?
#
loop_
_entity_poly.entity_id
_entity_poly.type
_entity_poly.pdbx_seq_one_letter_code
_entity_poly.pdbx_strand_id
1 'polypeptide(L)'
;MTVDTSNLDVLLNNGQLNESELYENKGKTLICEIIKNGKINELENFINKYNVSLHSYSSNGFDILIYTIKNSDSVEMINFIIEKTPYKNLNYTVKDNNNTIGTPLFLSLAQNKFKIADLLMENGADINMTLCCNLDKIREEDVYLTQNPYKYYDVIANRDCFTHDYSREIYSNIIQYLCEVDSLTQQNLEYIKNHGFEINAIRTGIIKQLERNNKFEYAKMISNLISEQDID
;
A
#
# COMPACT_ATOMS: atom_id res chain seq x y z
N MET A 1 -18.97 0.81 13.45
CA MET A 1 -20.34 1.28 13.18
C MET A 1 -20.86 0.51 12.00
N THR A 2 -21.94 -0.25 12.18
CA THR A 2 -22.64 -0.92 11.09
C THR A 2 -23.25 0.15 10.20
N VAL A 3 -22.73 0.27 8.97
CA VAL A 3 -23.32 1.14 7.95
C VAL A 3 -24.71 0.58 7.65
N ASP A 4 -25.72 1.43 7.73
CA ASP A 4 -27.09 1.08 7.39
C ASP A 4 -27.20 0.87 5.88
N THR A 5 -27.00 -0.39 5.45
CA THR A 5 -27.00 -0.80 4.03
C THR A 5 -28.37 -0.62 3.37
N SER A 6 -29.44 -0.52 4.17
CA SER A 6 -30.81 -0.33 3.65
C SER A 6 -30.98 1.00 2.91
N ASN A 7 -30.23 2.03 3.30
CA ASN A 7 -30.24 3.35 2.64
C ASN A 7 -29.35 3.37 1.39
N LEU A 8 -28.32 2.51 1.31
CA LEU A 8 -27.45 2.40 0.14
C LEU A 8 -28.10 1.62 -1.00
N ASP A 9 -28.86 0.57 -0.72
CA ASP A 9 -29.67 -0.13 -1.72
C ASP A 9 -30.72 0.80 -2.36
N VAL A 10 -31.26 1.75 -1.60
CA VAL A 10 -32.19 2.78 -2.11
C VAL A 10 -31.47 3.80 -3.00
N LEU A 11 -30.23 4.20 -2.65
CA LEU A 11 -29.39 5.08 -3.46
C LEU A 11 -28.91 4.42 -4.76
N LEU A 12 -28.56 3.12 -4.71
CA LEU A 12 -28.20 2.31 -5.89
C LEU A 12 -29.37 2.15 -6.86
N ASN A 13 -30.60 1.99 -6.34
CA ASN A 13 -31.76 1.68 -7.18
C ASN A 13 -32.59 2.90 -7.61
N ASN A 14 -32.69 3.98 -6.80
CA ASN A 14 -33.66 5.06 -7.07
C ASN A 14 -33.28 6.48 -6.59
N GLY A 15 -32.11 6.70 -5.96
CA GLY A 15 -31.72 8.02 -5.44
C GLY A 15 -30.90 8.87 -6.41
N GLN A 16 -31.28 10.13 -6.64
CA GLN A 16 -30.37 11.13 -7.20
C GLN A 16 -29.51 11.70 -6.07
N LEU A 17 -28.21 11.37 -6.03
CA LEU A 17 -27.24 12.13 -5.23
C LEU A 17 -27.21 13.57 -5.74
N ASN A 18 -27.31 14.54 -4.83
CA ASN A 18 -26.98 15.92 -5.14
C ASN A 18 -25.44 16.12 -5.12
N GLU A 19 -24.99 17.29 -5.59
CA GLU A 19 -23.56 17.58 -5.72
C GLU A 19 -22.80 17.51 -4.38
N SER A 20 -23.40 17.96 -3.27
CA SER A 20 -22.75 17.86 -1.96
C SER A 20 -22.60 16.40 -1.49
N GLU A 21 -23.63 15.58 -1.63
CA GLU A 21 -23.60 14.17 -1.22
C GLU A 21 -22.62 13.33 -2.05
N LEU A 22 -22.40 13.71 -3.30
CA LEU A 22 -21.48 13.06 -4.23
C LEU A 22 -20.02 13.18 -3.78
N TYR A 23 -19.62 14.35 -3.26
CA TYR A 23 -18.25 14.64 -2.84
C TYR A 23 -18.03 14.53 -1.32
N GLU A 24 -19.11 14.41 -0.54
CA GLU A 24 -19.06 14.04 0.87
C GLU A 24 -18.83 12.52 1.08
N ASN A 25 -18.80 12.09 2.35
CA ASN A 25 -18.57 10.70 2.74
C ASN A 25 -19.56 9.69 2.11
N LYS A 26 -20.75 10.14 1.67
CA LYS A 26 -21.76 9.26 1.07
C LYS A 26 -21.31 8.70 -0.28
N GLY A 27 -20.88 9.54 -1.21
CA GLY A 27 -20.38 9.09 -2.52
C GLY A 27 -19.20 8.12 -2.40
N LYS A 28 -18.25 8.43 -1.50
CA LYS A 28 -17.13 7.53 -1.18
C LYS A 28 -17.60 6.18 -0.64
N THR A 29 -18.55 6.17 0.28
CA THR A 29 -19.09 4.93 0.87
C THR A 29 -19.75 4.06 -0.20
N LEU A 30 -20.50 4.67 -1.11
CA LEU A 30 -21.17 3.99 -2.20
C LEU A 30 -20.18 3.35 -3.18
N ILE A 31 -19.15 4.09 -3.62
CA ILE A 31 -18.10 3.55 -4.49
C ILE A 31 -17.39 2.37 -3.82
N CYS A 32 -17.04 2.51 -2.54
CA CYS A 32 -16.41 1.44 -1.77
C CYS A 32 -17.28 0.17 -1.73
N GLU A 33 -18.59 0.31 -1.56
CA GLU A 33 -19.52 -0.83 -1.55
C GLU A 33 -19.65 -1.49 -2.93
N ILE A 34 -19.78 -0.69 -3.99
CA ILE A 34 -19.80 -1.19 -5.38
C ILE A 34 -18.53 -2.00 -5.68
N ILE A 35 -17.37 -1.47 -5.29
CA ILE A 35 -16.06 -2.12 -5.46
C ILE A 35 -15.99 -3.43 -4.69
N LYS A 36 -16.35 -3.40 -3.39
CA LYS A 36 -16.30 -4.58 -2.52
C LYS A 36 -17.21 -5.70 -3.02
N ASN A 37 -18.34 -5.34 -3.63
CA ASN A 37 -19.29 -6.29 -4.21
C ASN A 37 -18.92 -6.71 -5.65
N GLY A 38 -17.79 -6.26 -6.20
CA GLY A 38 -17.30 -6.65 -7.53
C GLY A 38 -18.14 -6.11 -8.70
N LYS A 39 -18.92 -5.05 -8.49
CA LYS A 39 -19.93 -4.58 -9.44
C LYS A 39 -19.39 -3.54 -10.44
N ILE A 40 -18.51 -3.96 -11.35
CA ILE A 40 -17.81 -3.08 -12.31
C ILE A 40 -18.79 -2.22 -13.13
N ASN A 41 -19.87 -2.82 -13.67
CA ASN A 41 -20.86 -2.10 -14.47
C ASN A 41 -21.60 -1.01 -13.67
N GLU A 42 -21.88 -1.25 -12.39
CA GLU A 42 -22.49 -0.24 -11.52
C GLU A 42 -21.51 0.91 -11.25
N LEU A 43 -20.21 0.60 -11.08
CA LEU A 43 -19.18 1.61 -10.91
C LEU A 43 -19.02 2.49 -12.17
N GLU A 44 -18.98 1.87 -13.35
CA GLU A 44 -18.89 2.60 -14.62
C GLU A 44 -20.12 3.49 -14.85
N ASN A 45 -21.32 2.97 -14.58
CA ASN A 45 -22.54 3.76 -14.66
C ASN A 45 -22.53 4.94 -13.69
N PHE A 46 -22.00 4.75 -12.47
CA PHE A 46 -21.86 5.82 -11.49
C PHE A 46 -20.91 6.92 -11.98
N ILE A 47 -19.72 6.54 -12.47
CA ILE A 47 -18.73 7.46 -13.03
C ILE A 47 -19.32 8.28 -14.17
N ASN A 48 -19.98 7.61 -15.12
CA ASN A 48 -20.54 8.26 -16.31
C ASN A 48 -21.74 9.16 -15.99
N LYS A 49 -22.64 8.71 -15.11
CA LYS A 49 -23.84 9.46 -14.71
C LYS A 49 -23.49 10.78 -14.02
N TYR A 50 -22.48 10.75 -13.15
CA TYR A 50 -22.09 11.92 -12.34
C TYR A 50 -20.85 12.65 -12.87
N ASN A 51 -20.23 12.16 -13.94
CA ASN A 51 -19.00 12.68 -14.52
C ASN A 51 -17.90 12.89 -13.47
N VAL A 52 -17.71 11.91 -12.58
CA VAL A 52 -16.74 11.99 -11.47
C VAL A 52 -15.43 11.31 -11.82
N SER A 53 -14.34 11.86 -11.29
CA SER A 53 -13.04 11.19 -11.30
C SER A 53 -12.88 10.34 -10.05
N LEU A 54 -12.51 9.07 -10.18
CA LEU A 54 -12.22 8.22 -9.02
C LEU A 54 -11.09 8.79 -8.14
N HIS A 55 -10.19 9.56 -8.75
CA HIS A 55 -9.11 10.24 -8.02
C HIS A 55 -9.63 11.24 -6.99
N SER A 56 -10.79 11.87 -7.20
CA SER A 56 -11.34 12.85 -6.24
C SER A 56 -11.73 12.21 -4.90
N TYR A 57 -11.86 10.89 -4.86
CA TYR A 57 -12.15 10.14 -3.64
C TYR A 57 -10.89 9.70 -2.88
N SER A 58 -9.70 9.89 -3.46
CA SER A 58 -8.41 9.57 -2.86
C SER A 58 -7.87 10.77 -2.07
N SER A 59 -8.17 10.84 -0.78
CA SER A 59 -7.75 11.92 0.12
C SER A 59 -7.56 11.43 1.56
N ASN A 60 -6.75 12.17 2.34
CA ASN A 60 -6.53 11.94 3.78
C ASN A 60 -6.23 10.48 4.14
N GLY A 61 -5.16 9.93 3.55
CA GLY A 61 -4.71 8.56 3.81
C GLY A 61 -5.59 7.46 3.21
N PHE A 62 -6.59 7.83 2.39
CA PHE A 62 -7.34 6.89 1.57
C PHE A 62 -6.94 7.00 0.11
N ASP A 63 -6.75 5.86 -0.53
CA ASP A 63 -6.51 5.73 -1.96
C ASP A 63 -7.40 4.61 -2.50
N ILE A 64 -8.06 4.88 -3.64
CA ILE A 64 -9.08 3.98 -4.19
C ILE A 64 -8.49 2.64 -4.67
N LEU A 65 -7.29 2.65 -5.25
CA LEU A 65 -6.59 1.43 -5.68
C LEU A 65 -6.14 0.62 -4.47
N ILE A 66 -5.53 1.26 -3.46
CA ILE A 66 -5.19 0.59 -2.19
C ILE A 66 -6.43 -0.03 -1.54
N TYR A 67 -7.56 0.69 -1.49
CA TYR A 67 -8.81 0.15 -0.97
C TYR A 67 -9.28 -1.08 -1.76
N THR A 68 -9.24 -1.00 -3.09
CA THR A 68 -9.67 -2.07 -3.99
C THR A 68 -8.81 -3.32 -3.78
N ILE A 69 -7.47 -3.18 -3.72
CA ILE A 69 -6.55 -4.30 -3.44
C ILE A 69 -6.87 -4.93 -2.09
N LYS A 70 -7.14 -4.13 -1.04
CA LYS A 70 -7.48 -4.66 0.30
C LYS A 70 -8.78 -5.48 0.31
N ASN A 71 -9.76 -5.14 -0.51
CA ASN A 71 -11.15 -5.62 -0.37
C ASN A 71 -11.69 -6.42 -1.57
N SER A 72 -10.90 -6.60 -2.63
CA SER A 72 -11.30 -7.33 -3.83
C SER A 72 -10.19 -8.27 -4.30
N ASP A 73 -10.59 -9.43 -4.82
CA ASP A 73 -9.70 -10.39 -5.50
C ASP A 73 -9.89 -10.36 -7.03
N SER A 74 -10.79 -9.50 -7.54
CA SER A 74 -11.04 -9.38 -8.97
C SER A 74 -9.94 -8.55 -9.64
N VAL A 75 -9.15 -9.22 -10.47
CA VAL A 75 -8.13 -8.61 -11.33
C VAL A 75 -8.78 -7.60 -12.27
N GLU A 76 -9.98 -7.89 -12.75
CA GLU A 76 -10.75 -7.01 -13.66
C GLU A 76 -11.14 -5.70 -12.98
N MET A 77 -11.59 -5.75 -11.71
CA MET A 77 -11.89 -4.54 -10.94
C MET A 77 -10.63 -3.71 -10.73
N ILE A 78 -9.50 -4.34 -10.39
CA ILE A 78 -8.22 -3.64 -10.22
C ILE A 78 -7.79 -2.96 -11.52
N ASN A 79 -7.85 -3.68 -12.64
CA ASN A 79 -7.52 -3.13 -13.95
C ASN A 79 -8.43 -1.94 -14.30
N PHE A 80 -9.74 -2.09 -14.08
CA PHE A 80 -10.70 -1.00 -14.29
C PHE A 80 -10.35 0.26 -13.48
N ILE A 81 -9.97 0.11 -12.21
CA ILE A 81 -9.56 1.26 -11.37
C ILE A 81 -8.29 1.92 -11.90
N ILE A 82 -7.30 1.15 -12.33
CA ILE A 82 -6.05 1.66 -12.92
C ILE A 82 -6.36 2.45 -14.20
N GLU A 83 -7.20 1.92 -15.09
CA GLU A 83 -7.57 2.57 -16.36
C GLU A 83 -8.38 3.86 -16.18
N LYS A 84 -9.30 3.89 -15.21
CA LYS A 84 -10.21 5.04 -15.00
C LYS A 84 -9.64 6.11 -14.06
N THR A 85 -8.46 5.90 -13.48
CA THR A 85 -7.84 6.83 -12.53
C THR A 85 -6.51 7.34 -13.09
N PRO A 86 -6.28 8.67 -13.16
CA PRO A 86 -5.06 9.25 -13.73
C PRO A 86 -3.85 9.13 -12.79
N TYR A 87 -3.40 7.90 -12.51
CA TYR A 87 -2.18 7.65 -11.75
C TYR A 87 -0.95 8.11 -12.54
N LYS A 88 -0.05 8.86 -11.89
CA LYS A 88 1.24 9.23 -12.49
C LYS A 88 2.13 8.00 -12.73
N ASN A 89 2.13 7.08 -11.76
CA ASN A 89 2.73 5.75 -11.79
C ASN A 89 2.13 4.92 -10.64
N LEU A 90 2.50 3.64 -10.55
CA LEU A 90 2.06 2.72 -9.49
C LEU A 90 3.09 2.56 -8.36
N ASN A 91 4.17 3.35 -8.39
CA ASN A 91 5.29 3.32 -7.44
C ASN A 91 5.13 4.42 -6.40
N TYR A 92 4.03 4.39 -5.66
CA TYR A 92 3.70 5.39 -4.64
C TYR A 92 3.37 4.75 -3.30
N THR A 93 3.52 5.53 -2.24
CA THR A 93 3.25 5.12 -0.86
C THR A 93 2.03 5.87 -0.32
N VAL A 94 1.13 5.14 0.32
CA VAL A 94 0.00 5.69 1.07
C VAL A 94 0.18 5.35 2.54
N LYS A 95 0.01 6.36 3.40
CA LYS A 95 -0.09 6.21 4.84
C LYS A 95 -1.52 6.49 5.24
N ASP A 96 -2.21 5.50 5.78
CA ASP A 96 -3.56 5.68 6.27
C ASP A 96 -3.59 6.36 7.66
N ASN A 97 -4.80 6.70 8.10
CA ASN A 97 -4.99 7.41 9.37
C ASN A 97 -4.60 6.58 10.61
N ASN A 98 -4.38 5.27 10.46
CA ASN A 98 -3.89 4.39 11.52
C ASN A 98 -2.37 4.20 11.45
N ASN A 99 -1.66 5.04 10.69
CA ASN A 99 -0.23 4.94 10.41
C ASN A 99 0.17 3.63 9.69
N THR A 100 -0.78 2.92 9.08
CA THR A 100 -0.45 1.78 8.24
C THR A 100 0.02 2.31 6.90
N ILE A 101 1.16 1.80 6.44
CA ILE A 101 1.77 2.22 5.20
C ILE A 101 1.61 1.11 4.17
N GLY A 102 1.41 1.45 2.92
CA GLY A 102 1.36 0.48 1.83
C GLY A 102 1.59 1.11 0.48
N THR A 103 2.10 0.30 -0.43
CA THR A 103 2.14 0.57 -1.87
C THR A 103 1.20 -0.42 -2.57
N PRO A 104 0.71 -0.15 -3.79
CA PRO A 104 -0.15 -1.09 -4.50
C PRO A 104 0.49 -2.49 -4.61
N LEU A 105 1.74 -2.55 -5.07
CA LEU A 105 2.46 -3.81 -5.26
C LEU A 105 2.73 -4.51 -3.92
N PHE A 106 3.24 -3.79 -2.93
CA PHE A 106 3.63 -4.40 -1.66
C PHE A 106 2.44 -4.99 -0.91
N LEU A 107 1.30 -4.28 -0.93
CA LEU A 107 0.07 -4.77 -0.33
C LEU A 107 -0.44 -6.03 -1.03
N SER A 108 -0.40 -6.08 -2.37
CA SER A 108 -0.82 -7.27 -3.12
C SER A 108 0.02 -8.50 -2.75
N LEU A 109 1.33 -8.33 -2.56
CA LEU A 109 2.26 -9.39 -2.16
C LEU A 109 2.08 -9.82 -0.69
N ALA A 110 1.82 -8.89 0.22
CA ALA A 110 1.47 -9.21 1.60
C ALA A 110 0.18 -10.03 1.72
N GLN A 111 -0.71 -9.93 0.73
CA GLN A 111 -1.94 -10.71 0.66
C GLN A 111 -1.82 -11.93 -0.27
N ASN A 112 -0.61 -12.24 -0.77
CA ASN A 112 -0.35 -13.32 -1.74
C ASN A 112 -1.23 -13.24 -3.01
N LYS A 113 -1.65 -12.03 -3.42
CA LYS A 113 -2.47 -11.77 -4.60
C LYS A 113 -1.60 -11.67 -5.85
N PHE A 114 -0.90 -12.75 -6.20
CA PHE A 114 0.11 -12.75 -7.26
C PHE A 114 -0.41 -12.30 -8.62
N LYS A 115 -1.65 -12.66 -9.00
CA LYS A 115 -2.26 -12.17 -10.25
C LYS A 115 -2.45 -10.65 -10.28
N ILE A 116 -2.72 -10.04 -9.12
CA ILE A 116 -2.82 -8.60 -8.99
C ILE A 116 -1.42 -7.97 -9.00
N ALA A 117 -0.43 -8.62 -8.38
CA ALA A 117 0.96 -8.20 -8.47
C ALA A 117 1.48 -8.21 -9.92
N ASP A 118 1.18 -9.26 -10.68
CA ASP A 118 1.49 -9.39 -12.11
C ASP A 118 0.89 -8.21 -12.88
N LEU A 119 -0.42 -7.96 -12.74
CA LEU A 119 -1.11 -6.84 -13.38
C LEU A 119 -0.49 -5.48 -13.04
N LEU A 120 -0.11 -5.26 -11.77
CA LEU A 120 0.51 -4.02 -11.34
C LEU A 120 1.89 -3.83 -11.99
N MET A 121 2.70 -4.89 -12.07
CA MET A 121 4.02 -4.83 -12.72
C MET A 121 3.91 -4.67 -14.24
N GLU A 122 2.93 -5.31 -14.89
CA GLU A 122 2.60 -5.06 -16.30
C GLU A 122 2.24 -3.59 -16.57
N ASN A 123 1.67 -2.90 -15.57
CA ASN A 123 1.36 -1.47 -15.60
C ASN A 123 2.49 -0.59 -15.00
N GLY A 124 3.71 -1.12 -14.86
CA GLY A 124 4.91 -0.36 -14.51
C GLY A 124 5.16 -0.20 -13.01
N ALA A 125 4.50 -0.98 -12.14
CA ALA A 125 4.94 -1.12 -10.76
C ALA A 125 6.30 -1.82 -10.70
N ASP A 126 7.19 -1.33 -9.85
CA ASP A 126 8.57 -1.79 -9.73
C ASP A 126 8.75 -2.63 -8.46
N ILE A 127 9.16 -3.89 -8.62
CA ILE A 127 9.44 -4.81 -7.51
C ILE A 127 10.58 -4.32 -6.61
N ASN A 128 11.50 -3.52 -7.16
CA ASN A 128 12.63 -2.92 -6.47
C ASN A 128 12.35 -1.50 -5.98
N MET A 129 11.09 -1.04 -6.03
CA MET A 129 10.75 0.26 -5.47
C MET A 129 11.09 0.31 -3.98
N THR A 130 11.50 1.49 -3.53
CA THR A 130 11.66 1.74 -2.10
C THR A 130 10.40 2.40 -1.54
N LEU A 131 9.87 1.84 -0.47
CA LEU A 131 8.85 2.48 0.34
C LEU A 131 9.45 3.75 0.94
N CYS A 132 8.95 4.90 0.49
CA CYS A 132 9.29 6.22 1.00
C CYS A 132 8.05 6.87 1.64
N CYS A 133 8.14 7.23 2.92
CA CYS A 133 7.03 7.84 3.65
C CYS A 133 7.52 8.81 4.74
N ASN A 134 7.06 10.05 4.68
CA ASN A 134 7.29 11.05 5.73
C ASN A 134 6.59 10.65 7.03
N LEU A 135 7.32 10.69 8.14
CA LEU A 135 6.81 10.39 9.47
C LEU A 135 6.39 11.65 10.20
N ASP A 136 7.36 12.53 10.45
CA ASP A 136 7.22 13.75 11.23
C ASP A 136 8.43 14.67 11.03
N LYS A 137 8.33 15.87 11.61
CA LYS A 137 9.43 16.81 11.77
C LYS A 137 9.88 16.82 13.23
N ILE A 138 11.19 16.81 13.44
CA ILE A 138 11.82 16.86 14.77
C ILE A 138 12.83 18.00 14.80
N ARG A 139 13.06 18.58 15.98
CA ARG A 139 14.09 19.61 16.16
C ARG A 139 15.47 18.97 16.19
N GLU A 140 16.50 19.73 15.81
CA GLU A 140 17.90 19.28 15.82
C GLU A 140 18.33 18.70 17.18
N GLU A 141 17.90 19.34 18.27
CA GLU A 141 18.18 18.91 19.65
C GLU A 141 17.56 17.55 20.03
N ASP A 142 16.47 17.16 19.36
CA ASP A 142 15.72 15.92 19.65
C ASP A 142 16.13 14.74 18.75
N VAL A 143 16.96 14.96 17.72
CA VAL A 143 17.32 13.94 16.72
C VAL A 143 17.90 12.69 17.38
N TYR A 144 18.82 12.87 18.33
CA TYR A 144 19.49 11.76 19.02
C TYR A 144 18.63 11.09 20.11
N LEU A 145 17.54 11.74 20.52
CA LEU A 145 16.61 11.20 21.52
C LEU A 145 15.52 10.33 20.88
N THR A 146 15.31 10.51 19.58
CA THR A 146 14.18 9.91 18.88
C THR A 146 14.50 8.49 18.44
N GLN A 147 13.70 7.52 18.89
CA GLN A 147 13.84 6.11 18.50
C GLN A 147 13.07 5.82 17.21
N ASN A 148 13.52 4.79 16.48
CA ASN A 148 12.78 4.25 15.35
C ASN A 148 11.48 3.61 15.86
N PRO A 149 10.29 4.08 15.44
CA PRO A 149 9.02 3.52 15.90
C PRO A 149 8.67 2.19 15.23
N TYR A 150 9.41 1.77 14.19
CA TYR A 150 9.19 0.54 13.43
C TYR A 150 10.21 -0.54 13.81
N LYS A 151 9.81 -1.80 13.64
CA LYS A 151 10.66 -2.94 14.02
C LYS A 151 11.74 -3.24 12.97
N TYR A 152 11.39 -3.12 11.69
CA TYR A 152 12.22 -3.56 10.57
C TYR A 152 12.38 -2.51 9.47
N TYR A 153 11.53 -1.48 9.44
CA TYR A 153 11.77 -0.36 8.54
C TYR A 153 13.02 0.42 8.94
N ASP A 154 13.80 0.80 7.94
CA ASP A 154 14.83 1.81 8.12
C ASP A 154 14.19 3.20 8.12
N VAL A 155 14.57 4.01 9.10
CA VAL A 155 14.15 5.40 9.22
C VAL A 155 15.39 6.28 9.14
N ILE A 156 15.34 7.25 8.22
CA ILE A 156 16.41 8.20 7.97
C ILE A 156 15.94 9.58 8.43
N ALA A 157 16.83 10.34 9.05
CA ALA A 157 16.60 11.73 9.40
C ALA A 157 17.30 12.64 8.38
N ASN A 158 16.54 13.48 7.69
CA ASN A 158 17.02 14.44 6.70
C ASN A 158 16.96 15.85 7.30
N ARG A 159 18.05 16.62 7.19
CA ARG A 159 18.09 18.00 7.70
C ARG A 159 17.50 18.96 6.67
N ASP A 160 16.53 19.77 7.08
CA ASP A 160 16.04 20.92 6.32
C ASP A 160 17.11 22.03 6.35
N CYS A 161 17.61 22.41 5.17
CA CYS A 161 18.69 23.39 5.05
C CYS A 161 18.24 24.83 5.36
N PHE A 162 16.95 25.10 5.46
CA PHE A 162 16.39 26.44 5.73
C PHE A 162 15.89 26.60 7.17
N THR A 163 15.28 25.56 7.75
CA THR A 163 14.61 25.69 9.07
C THR A 163 15.42 25.15 10.25
N HIS A 164 16.54 24.44 10.00
CA HIS A 164 17.26 23.64 11.01
C HIS A 164 16.43 22.50 11.62
N ASP A 165 15.21 22.25 11.11
CA ASP A 165 14.43 21.07 11.50
C ASP A 165 14.94 19.83 10.74
N TYR A 166 14.65 18.66 11.27
CA TYR A 166 14.87 17.39 10.59
C TYR A 166 13.51 16.77 10.21
N SER A 167 13.39 16.21 9.02
CA SER A 167 12.30 15.29 8.69
C SER A 167 12.76 13.86 8.90
N ARG A 168 11.87 13.00 9.39
CA ARG A 168 12.10 11.56 9.37
C ARG A 168 11.29 10.91 8.27
N GLU A 169 11.95 10.03 7.54
CA GLU A 169 11.38 9.30 6.42
C GLU A 169 11.70 7.82 6.54
N ILE A 170 10.72 6.98 6.20
CA ILE A 170 10.99 5.56 5.99
C ILE A 170 11.65 5.38 4.64
N TYR A 171 12.61 4.44 4.58
CA TYR A 171 13.23 3.99 3.36
C TYR A 171 13.38 2.46 3.43
N SER A 172 12.46 1.68 2.84
CA SER A 172 12.47 0.22 3.04
C SER A 172 11.99 -0.57 1.82
N ASN A 173 12.58 -1.76 1.62
CA ASN A 173 12.22 -2.64 0.51
C ASN A 173 11.02 -3.56 0.84
N ILE A 174 10.59 -4.37 -0.13
CA ILE A 174 9.46 -5.29 0.04
C ILE A 174 9.68 -6.32 1.15
N ILE A 175 10.91 -6.80 1.37
CA ILE A 175 11.19 -7.79 2.43
C ILE A 175 10.98 -7.17 3.82
N GLN A 176 11.50 -5.96 4.05
CA GLN A 176 11.27 -5.22 5.28
C GLN A 176 9.78 -4.93 5.49
N TYR A 177 9.06 -4.58 4.42
CA TYR A 177 7.60 -4.41 4.44
C TYR A 177 6.87 -5.66 4.91
N LEU A 178 7.14 -6.81 4.29
CA LEU A 178 6.52 -8.08 4.66
C LEU A 178 6.84 -8.50 6.10
N CYS A 179 8.04 -8.19 6.59
CA CYS A 179 8.39 -8.38 8.00
C CYS A 179 7.62 -7.45 8.94
N GLU A 180 7.48 -6.16 8.59
CA GLU A 180 6.79 -5.16 9.44
C GLU A 180 5.30 -5.45 9.58
N VAL A 181 4.65 -5.90 8.50
CA VAL A 181 3.22 -6.23 8.50
C VAL A 181 2.93 -7.70 8.83
N ASP A 182 3.94 -8.45 9.28
CA ASP A 182 3.86 -9.86 9.69
C ASP A 182 3.24 -10.79 8.62
N SER A 183 3.61 -10.60 7.34
CA SER A 183 3.06 -11.33 6.20
C SER A 183 4.10 -12.06 5.33
N LEU A 184 5.36 -12.13 5.76
CA LEU A 184 6.39 -12.87 5.03
C LEU A 184 6.02 -14.37 4.98
N THR A 185 5.97 -14.94 3.77
CA THR A 185 5.69 -16.36 3.53
C THR A 185 6.65 -16.91 2.49
N GLN A 186 6.84 -18.23 2.46
CA GLN A 186 7.71 -18.84 1.44
C GLN A 186 7.21 -18.53 0.02
N GLN A 187 5.89 -18.51 -0.17
CA GLN A 187 5.26 -18.22 -1.47
C GLN A 187 5.55 -16.82 -1.97
N ASN A 188 5.36 -15.78 -1.14
CA ASN A 188 5.66 -14.41 -1.59
C ASN A 188 7.16 -14.16 -1.72
N LEU A 189 8.00 -14.81 -0.92
CA LEU A 189 9.45 -14.72 -1.06
C LEU A 189 9.95 -15.32 -2.39
N GLU A 190 9.47 -16.51 -2.74
CA GLU A 190 9.77 -17.16 -4.02
C GLU A 190 9.25 -16.32 -5.20
N TYR A 191 8.03 -15.79 -5.09
CA TYR A 191 7.48 -14.88 -6.10
C TYR A 191 8.38 -13.67 -6.30
N ILE A 192 8.74 -12.96 -5.21
CA ILE A 192 9.58 -11.75 -5.25
C ILE A 192 10.94 -12.06 -5.90
N LYS A 193 11.57 -13.17 -5.51
CA LYS A 193 12.84 -13.63 -6.09
C LYS A 193 12.71 -13.85 -7.61
N ASN A 194 11.69 -14.58 -8.04
CA ASN A 194 11.49 -14.92 -9.45
C ASN A 194 11.13 -13.72 -10.33
N HIS A 195 10.70 -12.61 -9.73
CA HIS A 195 10.35 -11.38 -10.44
C HIS A 195 11.47 -10.32 -10.43
N GLY A 196 12.71 -10.72 -10.11
CA GLY A 196 13.87 -9.85 -10.28
C GLY A 196 14.14 -8.91 -9.11
N PHE A 197 13.72 -9.28 -7.91
CA PHE A 197 14.09 -8.54 -6.71
C PHE A 197 15.60 -8.56 -6.46
N GLU A 198 16.16 -7.39 -6.20
CA GLU A 198 17.57 -7.17 -5.90
C GLU A 198 17.90 -7.62 -4.47
N ILE A 199 18.36 -8.87 -4.32
CA ILE A 199 18.68 -9.48 -3.01
C ILE A 199 19.75 -8.67 -2.24
N ASN A 200 20.68 -8.01 -2.94
CA ASN A 200 21.68 -7.10 -2.36
C ASN A 200 21.06 -5.86 -1.70
N ALA A 201 19.80 -5.52 -1.97
CA ALA A 201 19.08 -4.48 -1.27
C ALA A 201 18.64 -4.91 0.14
N ILE A 202 18.74 -6.21 0.51
CA ILE A 202 18.44 -6.68 1.86
C ILE A 202 19.57 -6.29 2.81
N ARG A 203 19.24 -5.47 3.80
CA ARG A 203 20.21 -5.09 4.84
C ARG A 203 20.56 -6.28 5.72
N THR A 204 21.86 -6.61 5.81
CA THR A 204 22.38 -7.73 6.63
C THR A 204 21.96 -7.68 8.11
N GLY A 205 21.69 -6.49 8.64
CA GLY A 205 21.21 -6.30 10.02
C GLY A 205 19.81 -6.84 10.29
N ILE A 206 18.98 -7.06 9.26
CA ILE A 206 17.58 -7.47 9.42
C ILE A 206 17.45 -8.84 10.10
N ILE A 207 18.35 -9.78 9.83
CA ILE A 207 18.34 -11.13 10.44
C ILE A 207 18.44 -11.02 11.95
N LYS A 208 19.40 -10.21 12.45
CA LYS A 208 19.57 -9.97 13.89
C LYS A 208 18.38 -9.24 14.51
N GLN A 209 17.73 -8.33 13.78
CA GLN A 209 16.52 -7.66 14.24
C GLN A 209 15.35 -8.65 14.36
N LEU A 210 15.19 -9.57 13.40
CA LEU A 210 14.17 -10.61 13.43
C LEU A 210 14.36 -11.56 14.61
N GLU A 211 15.59 -12.03 14.85
CA GLU A 211 15.91 -12.88 16.01
C GLU A 211 15.60 -12.19 17.34
N ARG A 212 15.97 -10.91 17.50
CA ARG A 212 15.65 -10.11 18.70
C ARG A 212 14.14 -9.96 18.94
N ASN A 213 13.35 -9.96 17.86
CA ASN A 213 11.90 -9.90 17.91
C ASN A 213 11.22 -11.28 17.87
N ASN A 214 11.97 -12.37 18.09
CA ASN A 214 11.49 -13.75 18.09
C ASN A 214 10.88 -14.23 16.75
N LYS A 215 11.28 -13.64 15.62
CA LYS A 215 10.86 -14.02 14.25
C LYS A 215 11.88 -14.96 13.59
N PHE A 216 12.19 -16.08 14.24
CA PHE A 216 13.24 -17.01 13.79
C PHE A 216 12.95 -17.64 12.42
N GLU A 217 11.69 -17.94 12.10
CA GLU A 217 11.31 -18.48 10.79
C GLU A 217 11.57 -17.46 9.66
N TYR A 218 11.25 -16.18 9.88
CA TYR A 218 11.55 -15.12 8.90
C TYR A 218 13.05 -14.94 8.73
N ALA A 219 13.80 -14.95 9.83
CA ALA A 219 15.26 -14.87 9.80
C ALA A 219 15.86 -16.01 8.97
N LYS A 220 15.36 -17.24 9.12
CA LYS A 220 15.77 -18.41 8.35
C LYS A 220 15.43 -18.27 6.87
N MET A 221 14.20 -17.87 6.53
CA MET A 221 13.78 -17.67 5.15
C MET A 221 14.64 -16.63 4.43
N ILE A 222 14.90 -15.49 5.07
CA ILE A 222 15.74 -14.42 4.49
C ILE A 222 17.20 -14.86 4.40
N SER A 223 17.72 -15.59 5.40
CA SER A 223 19.09 -16.13 5.34
C SER A 223 19.27 -17.07 4.16
N ASN A 224 18.29 -17.95 3.92
CA ASN A 224 18.31 -18.87 2.78
C ASN A 224 18.30 -18.09 1.46
N LEU A 225 17.40 -17.10 1.32
CA LEU A 225 17.33 -16.25 0.13
C LEU A 225 18.68 -15.58 -0.19
N ILE A 226 19.37 -15.06 0.82
CA ILE A 226 20.68 -14.41 0.64
C ILE A 226 21.75 -15.45 0.24
N SER A 227 21.78 -16.60 0.91
CA SER A 227 22.81 -17.63 0.65
C SER A 227 22.71 -18.29 -0.72
N GLU A 228 21.51 -18.35 -1.30
CA GLU A 228 21.31 -18.90 -2.65
C GLU A 228 21.93 -18.02 -3.75
N GLN A 229 22.18 -16.73 -3.47
CA GLN A 229 22.82 -15.81 -4.41
C GLN A 229 24.33 -16.09 -4.58
N ASP A 230 24.98 -16.71 -3.58
CA ASP A 230 26.41 -17.02 -3.62
C ASP A 230 26.75 -18.27 -4.49
N ILE A 231 25.73 -18.92 -5.07
CA ILE A 231 25.85 -20.20 -5.79
C ILE A 231 25.72 -20.03 -7.31
N ASP A 232 25.19 -18.89 -7.78
CA ASP A 232 25.04 -18.52 -9.20
C ASP A 232 26.18 -17.59 -9.68
#